data_AF-A0A1V5I9K1-F1
#
_entry.id   AF-A0A1V5I9K1-F1
#
_cell.length_a   1.000
_cell.length_b   1.000
_cell.length_c   1.000
_cell.angle_alpha   90.00
_cell.angle_beta   90.00
_cell.angle_gamma   90.00
#
_symmetry.space_group_name_H-M   'P 1'
#
loop_
_entity.id
_entity.type
_entity.pdbx_description
1 polymer ?
#
loop_
_entity_poly.entity_id
_entity_poly.type
_entity_poly.pdbx_seq_one_letter_code
_entity_poly.pdbx_strand_id
1 'polypeptide(L)' 'MKTVSVGIRVSATGSGRDPIQRINAGTIEVACKTPDLCGVLWVSGDWTWWRVENLREISQQEWEEAVVAHVMKS' A
#
# COMPACT_ATOMS: atom_id res chain seq x y z
N MET A 1 -1.85 -19.26 -0.30
CA MET A 1 -2.37 -17.87 -0.22
C MET A 1 -1.73 -17.19 0.98
N LYS A 2 -1.29 -15.93 0.84
CA LYS A 2 -0.89 -15.11 1.98
C LYS A 2 -2.15 -14.49 2.59
N THR A 3 -2.32 -14.59 3.90
CA THR A 3 -3.39 -13.89 4.62
C THR A 3 -2.92 -12.48 4.94
N VAL A 4 -3.77 -11.47 4.73
CA VAL A 4 -3.54 -10.09 5.17
C VAL A 4 -4.65 -9.63 6.10
N SER A 5 -4.32 -8.75 7.03
CA SER A 5 -5.24 -8.18 8.01
C SER A 5 -5.46 -6.68 7.77
N VAL A 6 -6.64 -6.20 8.18
CA VAL A 6 -6.93 -4.76 8.22
C VAL A 6 -5.98 -4.06 9.19
N GLY A 7 -5.58 -2.83 8.88
CA GLY A 7 -4.67 -2.01 9.67
C GLY A 7 -3.17 -2.27 9.41
N ILE A 8 -2.83 -3.27 8.58
CA ILE A 8 -1.44 -3.50 8.19
C ILE A 8 -0.98 -2.43 7.20
N ARG A 9 0.19 -1.86 7.47
CA ARG A 9 0.87 -0.92 6.58
C ARG A 9 1.68 -1.68 5.54
N VAL A 10 1.50 -1.31 4.29
CA VAL A 10 2.07 -2.00 3.15
C VAL A 10 2.70 -1.03 2.17
N SER A 11 3.69 -1.53 1.45
CA SER A 11 4.18 -0.98 0.20
C SER A 11 3.73 -1.85 -0.96
N ALA A 12 3.39 -1.24 -2.09
CA ALA A 12 3.18 -1.97 -3.34
C ALA A 12 4.48 -2.08 -4.14
N THR A 13 4.81 -3.29 -4.60
CA THR A 13 5.88 -3.53 -5.57
C THR A 13 5.29 -3.96 -6.89
N GLY A 14 5.66 -3.26 -7.96
CA GLY A 14 5.12 -3.49 -9.30
C GLY A 14 3.89 -2.64 -9.54
N SER A 15 3.90 -1.86 -10.61
CA SER A 15 2.75 -1.11 -11.04
C SER A 15 2.01 -1.91 -12.08
N GLY A 16 0.72 -2.14 -11.86
CA GLY A 16 -0.12 -2.58 -12.97
C GLY A 16 -0.14 -1.57 -14.13
N ARG A 17 0.45 -0.35 -14.00
CA ARG A 17 0.38 0.70 -15.03
C ARG A 17 1.38 1.89 -15.01
N ASP A 18 2.34 2.04 -14.09
CA ASP A 18 3.16 3.29 -14.02
C ASP A 18 4.61 3.13 -13.49
N PRO A 19 5.65 3.57 -14.22
CA PRO A 19 7.06 3.43 -13.86
C PRO A 19 7.58 4.60 -13.00
N ILE A 20 6.92 4.92 -11.87
CA ILE A 20 7.51 5.86 -10.91
C ILE A 20 7.73 5.14 -9.58
N GLN A 21 9.02 5.02 -9.24
CA GLN A 21 9.60 4.55 -7.98
C GLN A 21 9.23 5.46 -6.78
N ARG A 22 7.95 5.78 -6.59
CA ARG A 22 7.46 6.36 -5.34
C ARG A 22 7.19 5.20 -4.39
N ILE A 23 7.70 5.31 -3.18
CA ILE A 23 7.31 4.43 -2.07
C ILE A 23 5.80 4.65 -1.87
N ASN A 24 4.98 3.82 -2.51
CA ASN A 24 3.54 3.83 -2.34
C ASN A 24 3.25 3.09 -1.04
N ALA A 25 3.29 3.81 0.07
CA ALA A 25 2.89 3.30 1.38
C ALA A 25 1.38 3.49 1.57
N GLY A 26 0.70 2.48 2.08
CA GLY A 26 -0.74 2.50 2.34
C GLY A 26 -1.13 1.58 3.49
N THR A 27 -2.38 1.65 3.92
CA THR A 27 -2.96 0.78 4.95
C THR A 27 -4.04 -0.10 4.34
N ILE A 28 -4.06 -1.38 4.70
CA ILE A 28 -5.14 -2.28 4.30
C ILE A 28 -6.39 -1.93 5.10
N GLU A 29 -7.43 -1.47 4.43
CA GLU A 29 -8.72 -1.13 5.05
C GLU A 29 -9.76 -2.24 4.86
N VAL A 30 -9.60 -3.08 3.83
CA VAL A 30 -10.52 -4.20 3.54
C VAL A 30 -9.73 -5.45 3.22
N ALA A 31 -9.88 -6.49 4.05
CA ALA A 31 -9.08 -7.71 3.94
C ALA A 31 -9.32 -8.48 2.62
N CYS A 32 -10.58 -8.66 2.16
CA CYS A 32 -10.87 -9.40 0.92
C CYS A 32 -12.20 -9.00 0.25
N LYS A 33 -12.18 -8.66 -1.05
CA LYS A 33 -13.37 -8.70 -1.94
C LYS A 33 -13.42 -10.00 -2.76
N THR A 34 -12.25 -10.54 -3.07
CA THR A 34 -11.95 -11.85 -3.66
C THR A 34 -10.73 -12.39 -2.90
N PRO A 35 -10.43 -13.71 -2.94
CA PRO A 35 -9.33 -14.30 -2.16
C PRO A 35 -7.97 -13.63 -2.37
N ASP A 36 -7.76 -12.96 -3.50
CA ASP A 36 -6.47 -12.39 -3.86
C ASP A 36 -6.42 -10.85 -3.85
N LEU A 37 -7.53 -10.15 -3.55
CA LEU A 37 -7.61 -8.68 -3.60
C LEU A 37 -7.99 -8.06 -2.25
N CYS A 38 -7.23 -7.07 -1.83
CA CYS A 38 -7.50 -6.24 -0.65
C CYS A 38 -7.62 -4.76 -1.03
N GLY A 39 -8.39 -4.01 -0.25
CA GLY A 39 -8.55 -2.56 -0.43
C GLY A 39 -7.47 -1.83 0.36
N VAL A 40 -6.71 -0.97 -0.31
CA VAL A 40 -5.62 -0.20 0.28
C VAL A 40 -5.92 1.29 0.18
N LEU A 41 -5.82 1.99 1.32
CA LEU A 41 -5.84 3.44 1.41
C LEU A 41 -4.39 3.96 1.43
N TRP A 42 -3.99 4.69 0.41
CA TRP A 42 -2.64 5.22 0.25
C TRP A 42 -2.41 6.48 1.07
N VAL A 43 -1.16 6.79 1.39
CA VAL A 43 -0.78 8.06 2.04
C VAL A 43 -1.16 9.30 1.23
N SER A 44 -1.40 9.17 -0.09
CA SER A 44 -1.92 10.24 -0.93
C SER A 44 -3.41 10.55 -0.71
N GLY A 45 -4.11 9.71 0.06
CA GLY A 45 -5.56 9.76 0.22
C GLY A 45 -6.32 8.93 -0.83
N ASP A 46 -5.65 8.40 -1.84
CA ASP A 46 -6.27 7.56 -2.86
C ASP A 46 -6.60 6.17 -2.31
N TRP A 47 -7.75 5.63 -2.72
CA TRP A 47 -8.16 4.27 -2.37
C TRP A 47 -8.22 3.38 -3.61
N THR A 48 -7.61 2.19 -3.55
CA THR A 48 -7.56 1.26 -4.69
C THR A 48 -7.55 -0.22 -4.26
N TRP A 49 -7.95 -1.12 -5.16
CA TRP A 49 -7.85 -2.57 -4.96
C TRP A 49 -6.49 -3.10 -5.44
N TRP A 50 -5.82 -3.89 -4.61
CA TRP A 50 -4.51 -4.47 -4.90
C TRP A 50 -4.46 -5.97 -4.66
N ARG A 51 -3.67 -6.64 -5.49
CA ARG A 51 -3.36 -8.05 -5.29
C ARG A 51 -2.47 -8.21 -4.08
N VAL A 52 -2.83 -9.13 -3.19
CA VAL A 52 -2.08 -9.41 -1.96
C VAL A 52 -0.63 -9.82 -2.26
N GLU A 53 -0.39 -10.51 -3.39
CA GLU A 53 0.96 -10.92 -3.82
C GLU A 53 1.89 -9.74 -4.13
N ASN A 54 1.34 -8.59 -4.51
CA ASN A 54 2.08 -7.38 -4.86
C ASN A 54 2.32 -6.45 -3.66
N LEU A 55 1.84 -6.83 -2.48
CA LEU A 55 1.97 -6.05 -1.25
C LEU A 55 3.02 -6.66 -0.33
N ARG A 56 3.85 -5.78 0.24
CA ARG A 56 4.83 -6.10 1.26
C ARG A 56 4.56 -5.26 2.49
N GLU A 57 4.45 -5.88 3.65
CA GLU A 57 4.39 -5.18 4.93
C GLU A 57 5.64 -4.32 5.14
N ILE A 58 5.45 -3.13 5.69
CA ILE A 58 6.53 -2.16 5.92
C ILE A 58 6.63 -1.78 7.39
N SER A 59 7.84 -1.44 7.81
CA SER A 59 8.13 -0.96 9.15
C SER A 59 7.55 0.44 9.41
N GLN A 60 7.50 0.83 10.69
CA GLN A 60 7.15 2.20 11.12
C GLN A 60 8.04 3.25 10.43
N GLN A 61 9.35 2.99 10.34
CA GLN A 61 10.29 3.91 9.72
C GLN A 61 10.01 4.10 8.22
N GLU A 62 9.79 3.01 7.47
CA GLU A 62 9.43 3.07 6.05
C GLU A 62 8.11 3.82 5.82
N TRP A 63 7.15 3.67 6.74
CA TRP A 63 5.89 4.42 6.71
C TRP A 63 6.12 5.93 6.91
N GLU A 64 6.89 6.31 7.92
CA GLU A 64 7.22 7.71 8.21
C GLU A 64 7.96 8.37 7.05
N GLU A 65 8.94 7.68 6.46
CA GLU A 65 9.67 8.15 5.28
C GLU A 65 8.73 8.40 4.09
N ALA A 66 7.77 7.51 3.86
CA ALA A 66 6.79 7.67 2.79
C ALA A 66 5.83 8.85 3.03
N VAL A 67 5.38 9.05 4.27
CA VAL A 67 4.54 10.18 4.67
C VAL A 67 5.30 11.51 4.49
N VAL A 68 6.53 11.60 5.00
CA VAL A 68 7.37 12.80 4.85
C VAL A 68 7.63 13.10 3.37
N ALA A 69 7.96 12.08 2.58
CA ALA A 69 8.19 12.23 1.15
C ALA A 69 6.95 12.72 0.37
N HIS A 70 5.73 12.44 0.87
CA HIS A 70 4.49 12.93 0.29
C HIS A 70 4.20 14.40 0.69
N VAL A 71 4.35 14.73 1.98
CA VAL A 71 4.07 16.08 2.51
C VAL A 71 5.04 17.12 1.95
N MET A 72 6.34 16.81 1.86
CA MET A 72 7.36 17.78 1.42
C MET A 72 7.33 18.09 -0.09
N LYS A 73 6.50 17.38 -0.87
CA LYS A 73 6.33 17.59 -2.32
C LYS A 73 5.03 18.30 -2.70
N SER A 74 4.21 18.68 -1.72
CA SER A 74 2.90 19.33 -1.91
C SER A 74 2.95 20.82 -1.58
#